data_AF-A0A6G2KWQ4-F1
#
_entry.id   AF-A0A6G2KWQ4-F1
#
_cell.length_a   1.000
_cell.length_b   1.000
_cell.length_c   1.000
_cell.angle_alpha   90.00
_cell.angle_beta   90.00
_cell.angle_gamma   90.00
#
_symmetry.space_group_name_H-M   'P 1'
#
loop_
_entity.id
_entity.type
_entity.pdbx_description
1 polymer ?
#
loop_
_entity_poly.entity_id
_entity_poly.type
_entity_poly.pdbx_seq_one_letter_code
_entity_poly.pdbx_strand_id
1 'polypeptide(L)'
;MDTDPEVARIMAKKMRERMFNTPRTIVDANDGTLQNMLHTNSMLLLDFWAEWCGPCRALHPAFQTVAGEYPSIQFARLNIDKNPLMTAKYAVQSIPTII
;
A
#
# COMPACT_ATOMS: atom_id res chain seq x y z
N MET A 1 -0.31 -31.56 -23.46
CA MET A 1 0.01 -30.70 -22.30
C MET A 1 1.48 -30.39 -22.42
N ASP A 2 1.85 -29.27 -23.03
CA ASP A 2 3.24 -28.81 -22.99
C ASP A 2 3.20 -27.29 -22.84
N THR A 3 3.08 -26.85 -21.59
CA THR A 3 3.63 -25.55 -21.21
C THR A 3 5.14 -25.68 -21.38
N ASP A 4 5.62 -25.32 -22.57
CA ASP A 4 7.04 -25.11 -22.84
C ASP A 4 7.61 -24.25 -21.68
N PRO A 5 8.63 -24.74 -20.95
CA PRO A 5 9.24 -24.02 -19.84
C PRO A 5 9.66 -22.58 -20.19
N GLU A 6 10.02 -22.32 -21.45
CA GLU A 6 10.37 -20.98 -21.92
C GLU A 6 9.14 -20.08 -22.07
N VAL A 7 8.02 -20.62 -22.56
CA VAL A 7 6.74 -19.89 -22.63
C VAL A 7 6.26 -19.52 -21.22
N ALA A 8 6.34 -20.44 -20.25
CA ALA A 8 5.97 -20.18 -18.86
C ALA A 8 6.85 -19.07 -18.23
N ARG A 9 8.16 -19.09 -18.49
CA ARG A 9 9.12 -18.07 -18.01
C ARG A 9 8.82 -16.69 -18.58
N ILE A 10 8.55 -16.61 -19.89
CA ILE A 10 8.19 -15.36 -20.56
C ILE A 10 6.87 -14.80 -20.02
N MET A 11 5.87 -15.65 -19.79
CA MET A 11 4.59 -15.24 -19.20
C MET A 11 4.77 -14.67 -17.79
N ALA A 12 5.53 -15.35 -16.92
CA ALA A 12 5.81 -14.87 -15.57
C ALA A 12 6.55 -13.52 -15.57
N LYS A 13 7.53 -13.34 -16.47
CA LYS A 13 8.25 -12.07 -16.63
C LYS A 13 7.32 -10.93 -17.06
N LYS A 14 6.50 -11.15 -18.10
CA LYS A 14 5.54 -10.14 -18.59
C LYS A 14 4.46 -9.81 -17.55
N MET A 15 3.98 -10.80 -16.80
CA MET A 15 3.02 -10.60 -15.71
C MET A 15 3.63 -9.72 -14.61
N ARG A 16 4.88 -10.01 -14.21
CA ARG A 16 5.61 -9.20 -13.24
C ARG A 16 5.79 -7.76 -13.74
N GLU A 17 6.26 -7.57 -14.97
CA GLU A 17 6.40 -6.23 -15.58
C GLU A 17 5.08 -5.46 -15.60
N ARG A 18 3.97 -6.08 -16.01
CA ARG A 18 2.63 -5.45 -15.96
C ARG A 18 2.21 -5.07 -14.54
N MET A 19 2.50 -5.92 -13.56
CA MET A 19 2.14 -5.67 -12.16
C MET A 19 2.89 -4.46 -11.55
N PHE A 20 4.09 -4.17 -12.06
CA PHE A 20 4.91 -3.02 -11.65
C PHE A 20 4.57 -1.72 -12.39
N ASN A 21 4.02 -1.81 -13.61
CA ASN A 21 3.69 -0.65 -14.45
C ASN A 21 2.22 -0.22 -14.42
N THR A 22 1.40 -0.82 -13.55
CA THR A 22 -0.02 -0.44 -13.41
C THR A 22 -0.13 0.68 -12.37
N PRO A 23 -0.70 1.86 -12.71
CA PRO A 23 -0.95 2.93 -11.75
C PRO A 23 -1.83 2.43 -10.59
N ARG A 24 -1.37 2.62 -9.35
CA ARG A 24 -2.07 2.20 -8.14
C ARG A 24 -2.77 3.41 -7.53
N THR A 25 -4.05 3.27 -7.19
CA THR A 25 -4.73 4.28 -6.38
C THR A 25 -4.33 4.13 -4.91
N ILE A 26 -4.31 5.25 -4.18
CA ILE A 26 -4.18 5.21 -2.71
C ILE A 26 -5.44 4.57 -2.14
N VAL A 27 -5.27 3.61 -1.23
CA VAL A 27 -6.37 2.88 -0.60
C VAL A 27 -6.55 3.34 0.85
N ASP A 28 -7.77 3.70 1.24
CA ASP A 28 -8.14 3.81 2.65
C ASP A 28 -8.35 2.39 3.22
N ALA A 29 -7.34 1.91 3.94
CA ALA A 29 -7.32 0.58 4.51
C ALA A 29 -8.10 0.53 5.83
N ASN A 30 -8.51 -0.69 6.18
CA ASN A 30 -9.05 -1.02 7.48
C ASN A 30 -8.37 -2.27 8.05
N ASP A 31 -8.74 -2.64 9.27
CA ASP A 31 -8.15 -3.79 9.97
C ASP A 31 -8.19 -5.10 9.15
N GLY A 32 -9.25 -5.32 8.36
CA GLY A 32 -9.39 -6.50 7.50
C GLY A 32 -8.66 -6.38 6.17
N THR A 33 -8.78 -5.23 5.48
CA THR A 33 -8.18 -5.07 4.14
C THR A 33 -6.67 -4.99 4.20
N LEU A 34 -6.09 -4.37 5.23
CA LEU A 34 -4.65 -4.22 5.37
C LEU A 34 -3.94 -5.58 5.41
N GLN A 35 -4.51 -6.57 6.11
CA GLN A 35 -3.92 -7.93 6.15
C GLN A 35 -3.82 -8.55 4.75
N ASN A 36 -4.85 -8.37 3.91
CA ASN A 36 -4.83 -8.88 2.54
C ASN A 36 -3.84 -8.11 1.65
N MET A 37 -3.71 -6.80 1.87
CA MET A 37 -2.76 -5.96 1.13
C MET A 37 -1.31 -6.37 1.37
N LEU A 38 -0.96 -6.79 2.59
CA LEU A 38 0.39 -7.27 2.93
C LEU A 38 0.78 -8.54 2.14
N HIS A 39 -0.18 -9.40 1.83
CA HIS A 39 0.07 -10.63 1.08
C HIS A 39 0.06 -10.43 -0.44
N THR A 40 -0.66 -9.42 -0.93
CA THR A 40 -0.93 -9.22 -2.37
C THR A 40 -0.01 -8.21 -3.03
N ASN A 41 0.66 -7.36 -2.25
CA ASN A 41 1.55 -6.32 -2.76
C ASN A 41 2.97 -6.63 -2.33
N SER A 42 3.91 -6.57 -3.28
CA SER A 42 5.33 -6.77 -3.00
C SER A 42 5.93 -5.61 -2.19
N MET A 43 5.35 -4.42 -2.32
CA MET A 43 5.74 -3.23 -1.56
C MET A 43 4.49 -2.41 -1.25
N LEU A 44 4.33 -2.04 0.01
CA LEU A 44 3.21 -1.28 0.54
C LEU A 44 3.80 -0.16 1.42
N LEU A 45 3.38 1.08 1.18
CA LEU A 45 3.66 2.22 2.06
C LEU A 45 2.36 2.63 2.75
N LEU A 46 2.35 2.63 4.08
CA LEU A 46 1.14 2.83 4.88
C LEU A 46 1.25 4.09 5.75
N ASP A 47 0.33 5.03 5.57
CA ASP A 47 0.18 6.24 6.42
C ASP A 47 -0.88 6.03 7.51
N PHE A 48 -0.46 6.08 8.78
CA PHE A 48 -1.35 6.10 9.94
C PHE A 48 -1.74 7.54 10.29
N TRP A 49 -3.04 7.83 10.25
CA TRP A 49 -3.57 9.18 10.35
C TRP A 49 -4.87 9.25 11.17
N ALA A 50 -5.38 10.47 11.42
CA ALA A 50 -6.71 10.72 11.99
C ALA A 50 -7.27 12.08 11.54
N GLU A 51 -8.58 12.29 11.66
CA GLU A 51 -9.25 13.53 11.22
C GLU A 51 -8.79 14.77 12.01
N TRP A 52 -8.56 14.57 13.31
CA TRP A 52 -8.08 15.61 14.22
C TRP A 52 -6.58 15.92 14.07
N CYS A 53 -5.85 15.13 13.27
CA CYS A 53 -4.41 15.29 13.08
C CYS A 53 -4.10 16.41 12.08
N GLY A 54 -3.81 17.61 12.59
CA GLY A 54 -3.36 18.75 11.78
C GLY A 54 -2.14 18.44 10.91
N PRO A 55 -1.03 17.90 11.47
CA PRO A 55 0.15 17.54 10.68
C PRO A 55 -0.11 16.51 9.58
N CYS A 56 -1.01 15.53 9.81
CA CYS A 56 -1.39 14.54 8.80
C CYS A 56 -2.01 15.20 7.56
N ARG A 57 -2.89 16.19 7.76
CA ARG A 57 -3.49 16.93 6.64
C ARG A 57 -2.46 17.68 5.80
N ALA A 58 -1.39 18.19 6.42
CA ALA A 58 -0.29 18.82 5.70
C ALA A 58 0.59 17.82 4.93
N LEU A 59 0.68 16.57 5.40
CA LEU A 59 1.43 15.49 4.76
C LEU A 59 0.70 14.89 3.54
N HIS A 60 -0.64 14.80 3.58
CA HIS A 60 -1.42 14.12 2.54
C HIS A 60 -1.12 14.56 1.09
N PRO A 61 -0.95 15.86 0.76
CA PRO A 61 -0.63 16.27 -0.61
C PRO A 61 0.71 15.68 -1.10
N ALA A 62 1.74 15.70 -0.25
CA ALA A 62 3.03 15.12 -0.59
C ALA A 62 2.92 13.59 -0.76
N PHE A 63 2.16 12.93 0.11
CA PHE A 63 1.88 11.49 0.00
C PHE A 63 1.19 11.13 -1.34
N GLN A 64 0.24 11.97 -1.79
CA GLN A 64 -0.42 11.80 -3.09
C GLN A 64 0.52 12.01 -4.27
N THR A 65 1.40 13.01 -4.21
CA THR A 65 2.41 13.24 -5.26
C THR A 65 3.34 12.04 -5.39
N VAL A 66 3.90 11.56 -4.28
CA VAL A 66 4.80 10.40 -4.28
C VAL A 66 4.05 9.14 -4.76
N ALA A 67 2.79 8.96 -4.40
CA ALA A 67 1.99 7.84 -4.92
C ALA A 67 1.87 7.84 -6.45
N GLY A 68 1.81 9.02 -7.08
CA GLY A 68 1.80 9.16 -8.53
C GLY A 68 3.15 8.87 -9.21
N GLU A 69 4.26 9.11 -8.50
CA GLU A 69 5.62 8.92 -9.01
C GLU A 69 6.10 7.46 -8.93
N TYR A 70 5.54 6.67 -8.02
CA TYR A 70 5.96 5.29 -7.74
C TYR A 70 4.85 4.25 -7.96
N PRO A 71 4.45 3.97 -9.23
CA PRO A 71 3.36 3.03 -9.54
C PRO A 71 3.64 1.56 -9.13
N SER A 72 4.92 1.24 -8.89
CA SER A 72 5.37 -0.06 -8.39
C SER A 72 5.05 -0.30 -6.91
N ILE A 73 4.65 0.73 -6.17
CA ILE A 73 4.36 0.69 -4.74
C ILE A 73 2.85 0.82 -4.55
N GLN A 74 2.26 -0.03 -3.72
CA GLN A 74 0.91 0.21 -3.24
C GLN A 74 0.96 1.24 -2.12
N PHE A 75 0.22 2.34 -2.26
CA PHE A 75 0.06 3.31 -1.18
C PHE A 75 -1.26 3.08 -0.46
N ALA A 76 -1.24 3.14 0.87
CA ALA A 76 -2.42 2.99 1.71
C ALA A 76 -2.38 3.94 2.89
N ARG A 77 -3.54 4.16 3.48
CA ARG A 77 -3.72 5.03 4.64
C ARG A 77 -4.73 4.39 5.59
N LEU A 78 -4.45 4.41 6.88
CA LEU A 78 -5.26 3.77 7.90
C LEU A 78 -5.58 4.75 9.02
N ASN A 79 -6.88 4.99 9.22
CA ASN A 79 -7.34 5.89 10.27
C ASN A 79 -7.25 5.17 11.63
N ILE A 80 -6.48 5.71 12.57
CA ILE A 80 -6.19 5.03 13.85
C ILE A 80 -7.42 4.91 14.77
N ASP A 81 -8.36 5.85 14.69
CA ASP A 81 -9.58 5.83 15.52
C ASP A 81 -10.51 4.69 15.12
N LYS A 82 -10.53 4.36 13.82
CA LYS A 82 -11.42 3.34 13.24
C LYS A 82 -10.79 1.95 13.22
N ASN A 83 -9.48 1.84 13.41
CA ASN A 83 -8.71 0.62 13.16
C ASN A 83 -7.72 0.32 14.31
N PRO A 84 -8.22 0.10 15.53
CA PRO A 84 -7.38 -0.06 16.71
C PRO A 84 -6.54 -1.35 16.67
N LEU A 85 -7.01 -2.40 15.98
CA LEU A 85 -6.29 -3.67 15.93
C LEU A 85 -4.97 -3.52 15.18
N MET A 86 -5.01 -2.96 13.97
CA MET A 86 -3.78 -2.76 13.20
C MET A 86 -2.93 -1.63 13.79
N THR A 87 -3.53 -0.58 14.33
CA THR A 87 -2.78 0.48 15.04
C THR A 87 -1.94 -0.09 16.18
N ALA A 88 -2.54 -0.96 17.01
CA ALA A 88 -1.84 -1.64 18.11
C ALA A 88 -0.81 -2.64 17.58
N LYS A 89 -1.13 -3.42 16.54
CA LYS A 89 -0.22 -4.41 15.93
C LYS A 89 1.09 -3.77 15.45
N TYR A 90 1.02 -2.56 14.92
CA TYR A 90 2.20 -1.80 14.45
C TYR A 90 2.79 -0.87 15.53
N ALA A 91 2.29 -0.94 16.77
CA ALA A 91 2.75 -0.12 17.90
C ALA A 91 2.80 1.38 17.58
N VAL A 92 1.81 1.89 16.85
CA VAL A 92 1.75 3.31 16.47
C VAL A 92 1.36 4.14 17.70
N GLN A 93 2.29 4.98 18.16
CA GLN A 93 2.11 5.81 19.37
C GLN A 93 1.86 7.29 19.06
N SER A 94 2.15 7.72 17.84
CA SER A 94 1.98 9.10 17.38
C SER A 94 1.57 9.11 15.91
N ILE A 95 0.91 10.18 15.48
CA ILE A 95 0.56 10.38 14.07
C ILE A 95 0.99 11.78 13.58
N PRO A 96 1.36 11.92 12.29
CA PRO A 96 1.42 10.86 11.29
C PRO A 96 2.56 9.87 11.56
N THR A 97 2.37 8.61 11.16
CA THR A 97 3.41 7.57 11.13
C THR A 97 3.33 6.86 9.79
N ILE A 98 4.47 6.71 9.10
CA ILE A 98 4.56 5.97 7.84
C ILE A 98 5.41 4.72 8.05
N ILE A 99 4.94 3.57 7.57
CA ILE A 99 5.65 2.27 7.57
C ILE A 99 5.69 1.71 6.16
#